data_AF-A0A385JMJ7-F1
#
_entry.id   AF-A0A385JMJ7-F1
#
_cell.length_a   1.000
_cell.length_b   1.000
_cell.length_c   1.000
_cell.angle_alpha   90.00
_cell.angle_beta   90.00
_cell.angle_gamma   90.00
#
_symmetry.space_group_name_H-M   'P 1'
#
loop_
_entity.id
_entity.type
_entity.pdbx_description
1 polymer ?
#
loop_
_entity_poly.entity_id
_entity_poly.type
_entity_poly.pdbx_seq_one_letter_code
_entity_poly.pdbx_strand_id
1 'polypeptide(L)'
;MLNKFETLRYAQEILISSLDHINNICKNNNISYWIDSGTLLGAYRDGSFIPWDEDIDLCMTRENYDKFLSVVYEQLDNEKYTLQNINTDKYYTLFPVPSKIRVNNTRILWGLTRKVFNINTQKNHIREYI
;
A
#
# COMPACT_ATOMS: atom_id res chain seq x y z
N MET A 1 -16.01 17.27 8.91
CA MET A 1 -14.82 16.44 9.24
C MET A 1 -15.35 15.03 9.40
N LEU A 2 -14.82 14.05 8.66
CA LEU A 2 -15.32 12.67 8.72
C LEU A 2 -15.08 12.07 10.11
N ASN A 3 -16.01 11.24 10.59
CA ASN A 3 -15.78 10.43 11.77
C ASN A 3 -14.82 9.27 11.46
N LYS A 4 -14.41 8.49 12.48
CA LYS A 4 -13.45 7.39 12.31
C LYS A 4 -13.92 6.34 11.30
N PHE A 5 -15.19 5.93 11.35
CA PHE A 5 -15.74 4.92 10.45
C PHE A 5 -15.83 5.44 9.01
N GLU A 6 -16.30 6.67 8.83
CA GLU A 6 -16.34 7.34 7.53
C GLU A 6 -14.92 7.49 6.93
N THR A 7 -13.94 7.82 7.77
CA THR A 7 -12.54 7.94 7.34
C THR A 7 -11.97 6.61 6.88
N LEU A 8 -12.24 5.52 7.63
CA LEU A 8 -11.81 4.18 7.24
C LEU A 8 -12.47 3.72 5.95
N ARG A 9 -13.78 3.94 5.81
CA ARG A 9 -14.52 3.59 4.60
C ARG A 9 -13.97 4.32 3.37
N TYR A 10 -13.69 5.62 3.52
CA TYR A 10 -13.05 6.41 2.48
C TYR A 10 -11.65 5.89 2.12
N ALA A 11 -10.86 5.47 3.10
CA ALA A 11 -9.55 4.86 2.84
C ALA A 11 -9.69 3.53 2.08
N GLN A 12 -10.65 2.67 2.44
CA GLN A 12 -10.92 1.41 1.73
C GLN A 12 -11.28 1.63 0.25
N GLU A 13 -12.04 2.68 -0.08
CA GLU A 13 -12.38 3.04 -1.47
C GLU A 13 -11.15 3.47 -2.28
N ILE A 14 -10.25 4.23 -1.65
CA ILE A 14 -8.96 4.58 -2.25
C ILE A 14 -8.10 3.32 -2.45
N LEU A 15 -8.10 2.40 -1.49
CA LEU A 15 -7.35 1.15 -1.60
C LEU A 15 -7.88 0.27 -2.75
N ILE A 16 -9.20 0.15 -2.94
CA ILE A 16 -9.76 -0.53 -4.12
C ILE A 16 -9.28 0.12 -5.42
N SER A 17 -9.35 1.45 -5.51
CA SER A 17 -8.88 2.18 -6.71
C SER A 17 -7.37 1.95 -6.96
N SER A 18 -6.60 1.81 -5.88
CA SER A 18 -5.17 1.49 -5.94
C SER A 18 -4.92 0.06 -6.41
N LEU A 19 -5.75 -0.90 -5.95
CA LEU A 19 -5.72 -2.27 -6.43
C LEU A 19 -6.05 -2.36 -7.93
N ASP A 20 -7.03 -1.60 -8.42
CA ASP A 20 -7.35 -1.54 -9.84
C ASP A 20 -6.17 -1.02 -10.67
N HIS A 21 -5.47 0.01 -10.18
CA HIS A 21 -4.25 0.51 -10.81
C HIS A 21 -3.15 -0.56 -10.89
N ILE A 22 -2.89 -1.25 -9.77
CA ILE A 22 -1.89 -2.34 -9.71
C ILE A 22 -2.31 -3.51 -10.61
N ASN A 23 -3.60 -3.86 -10.64
CA ASN A 23 -4.16 -4.92 -11.48
C ASN A 23 -3.93 -4.62 -12.96
N ASN A 24 -4.13 -3.36 -13.39
CA ASN A 24 -3.87 -2.96 -14.77
C ASN A 24 -2.40 -3.09 -15.16
N ILE A 25 -1.48 -2.66 -14.28
CA ILE A 25 -0.04 -2.89 -14.47
C ILE A 25 0.24 -4.39 -14.61
N CYS A 26 -0.29 -5.21 -13.70
CA CYS A 26 -0.03 -6.64 -13.72
C CYS A 26 -0.58 -7.32 -14.99
N LYS A 27 -1.80 -7.01 -15.39
CA LYS A 27 -2.43 -7.54 -16.61
C LYS A 27 -1.66 -7.17 -17.86
N ASN A 28 -1.30 -5.89 -18.01
CA ASN A 28 -0.60 -5.40 -19.21
C ASN A 28 0.79 -6.01 -19.39
N ASN A 29 1.42 -6.44 -18.29
CA ASN A 29 2.75 -7.03 -18.31
C ASN A 29 2.72 -8.56 -18.14
N ASN A 30 1.56 -9.22 -18.17
CA ASN A 30 1.43 -10.67 -17.91
C ASN A 30 2.11 -11.08 -16.59
N ILE A 31 1.74 -10.40 -15.50
CA ILE A 31 2.22 -10.69 -14.14
C ILE A 31 1.04 -11.30 -13.38
N SER A 32 1.25 -12.51 -12.88
CA SER A 32 0.28 -13.20 -12.03
C SER A 32 0.48 -12.82 -10.57
N TYR A 33 -0.62 -12.51 -9.90
CA TYR A 33 -0.69 -12.26 -8.46
C TYR A 33 -2.03 -12.77 -7.93
N TRP A 34 -2.15 -12.90 -6.61
CA TRP A 34 -3.42 -13.17 -5.94
C TRP A 34 -3.55 -12.28 -4.69
N ILE A 35 -4.78 -12.08 -4.23
CA ILE A 35 -5.04 -11.47 -2.92
C ILE A 35 -4.81 -12.51 -1.82
N ASP A 36 -4.33 -12.08 -0.66
CA ASP A 36 -4.04 -13.00 0.45
C ASP A 36 -4.56 -12.47 1.80
N SER A 37 -4.35 -13.22 2.88
CA SER A 37 -4.57 -12.77 4.27
C SER A 37 -5.97 -12.20 4.53
N GLY A 38 -6.06 -11.01 5.16
CA GLY A 38 -7.32 -10.36 5.49
C GLY A 38 -8.11 -9.95 4.25
N THR A 39 -7.41 -9.55 3.18
CA THR A 39 -8.01 -9.19 1.89
C THR A 39 -8.75 -10.38 1.27
N LEU A 40 -8.10 -11.55 1.19
CA LEU A 40 -8.72 -12.77 0.66
C LEU A 40 -9.92 -13.21 1.52
N LEU A 41 -9.76 -13.17 2.85
CA LEU A 41 -10.83 -13.56 3.76
C LEU A 41 -12.06 -12.64 3.62
N GLY A 42 -11.86 -11.32 3.57
CA GLY A 42 -12.95 -10.36 3.36
C GLY A 42 -13.66 -10.60 2.02
N ALA A 43 -12.87 -10.73 0.94
CA ALA A 43 -13.42 -10.98 -0.39
C ALA A 43 -14.27 -12.26 -0.44
N TYR A 44 -13.85 -13.33 0.22
CA TYR A 44 -14.60 -14.58 0.25
C TYR A 44 -15.82 -14.55 1.19
N ARG A 45 -15.66 -14.04 2.42
CA ARG A 45 -16.69 -14.10 3.46
C ARG A 45 -17.78 -13.06 3.26
N ASP A 46 -17.39 -11.83 2.97
CA ASP A 46 -18.28 -10.66 2.97
C ASP A 46 -18.50 -10.11 1.55
N GLY A 47 -17.71 -10.55 0.57
CA GLY A 47 -17.69 -9.94 -0.77
C GLY A 47 -17.10 -8.53 -0.78
N SER A 48 -16.41 -8.14 0.30
CA SER A 48 -15.88 -6.79 0.50
C SER A 48 -14.69 -6.79 1.46
N PHE A 49 -14.14 -5.62 1.74
CA PHE A 49 -13.26 -5.45 2.89
C PHE A 49 -13.88 -5.98 4.18
N ILE A 50 -13.04 -6.53 5.06
CA ILE A 50 -13.41 -6.70 6.47
C ILE A 50 -13.61 -5.30 7.07
N PRO A 51 -14.67 -5.02 7.86
CA PRO A 51 -15.05 -3.65 8.21
C PRO A 51 -13.98 -2.82 8.93
N TRP A 52 -13.07 -3.46 9.66
CA TRP A 52 -11.98 -2.81 10.40
C TRP A 52 -10.61 -2.89 9.71
N ASP A 53 -10.54 -3.50 8.53
CA ASP A 53 -9.30 -3.73 7.80
C ASP A 53 -8.88 -2.49 7.01
N GLU A 54 -7.57 -2.23 6.95
CA GLU A 54 -7.00 -0.93 6.56
C GLU A 54 -5.89 -1.00 5.51
N ASP A 55 -5.61 -2.18 4.95
CA ASP A 55 -4.68 -2.39 3.85
C ASP A 55 -5.15 -3.51 2.88
N ILE A 56 -4.37 -3.70 1.81
CA ILE A 56 -4.59 -4.77 0.82
C ILE A 56 -3.33 -5.59 0.72
N ASP A 57 -3.48 -6.90 0.89
CA ASP A 57 -2.40 -7.87 0.78
C ASP A 57 -2.42 -8.53 -0.59
N LEU A 58 -1.29 -8.42 -1.31
CA LEU A 58 -1.05 -9.08 -2.59
C LEU A 58 0.13 -10.03 -2.48
N CYS A 59 -0.03 -11.22 -3.04
CA CYS A 59 1.02 -12.22 -3.13
C CYS A 59 1.37 -12.53 -4.59
N MET A 60 2.64 -12.79 -4.81
CA MET A 60 3.23 -13.13 -6.11
C MET A 60 4.27 -14.23 -5.89
N THR A 61 4.45 -15.09 -6.90
CA THR A 61 5.66 -15.91 -6.98
C THR A 61 6.89 -15.00 -7.06
N ARG A 62 8.08 -15.48 -6.66
CA ARG A 62 9.32 -14.69 -6.77
C ARG A 62 9.54 -14.13 -8.18
N GLU A 63 9.37 -14.94 -9.21
CA GLU A 63 9.52 -14.53 -10.61
C GLU A 63 8.58 -13.37 -10.98
N ASN A 64 7.28 -13.52 -10.72
CA ASN A 64 6.30 -12.45 -10.96
C ASN A 64 6.59 -11.19 -10.14
N TYR A 65 7.09 -11.32 -8.91
CA TYR A 65 7.49 -10.18 -8.09
C TYR A 65 8.72 -9.45 -8.69
N ASP A 66 9.71 -10.18 -9.24
CA ASP A 66 10.87 -9.56 -9.91
C ASP A 66 10.43 -8.81 -11.17
N LYS A 67 9.56 -9.44 -11.97
CA LYS A 67 8.95 -8.84 -13.15
C LYS A 67 8.09 -7.62 -12.81
N PHE A 68 7.38 -7.66 -11.70
CA PHE A 68 6.64 -6.51 -11.19
C PHE A 68 7.58 -5.36 -10.84
N LEU A 69 8.65 -5.62 -10.09
CA LEU A 69 9.64 -4.60 -9.75
C LEU A 69 10.31 -4.00 -10.99
N SER A 70 10.51 -4.75 -12.07
CA SER A 70 11.12 -4.20 -13.29
C SER A 70 10.23 -3.19 -14.03
N VAL A 71 8.92 -3.19 -13.81
CA VAL A 71 7.97 -2.34 -14.55
C VAL A 71 7.27 -1.30 -13.68
N VAL A 72 7.10 -1.57 -12.38
CA VAL A 72 6.29 -0.74 -11.49
C VAL A 72 6.89 0.66 -11.30
N TYR A 73 8.22 0.83 -11.29
CA TYR A 73 8.83 2.14 -11.11
C TYR A 73 8.44 3.15 -12.20
N GLU A 74 8.24 2.67 -13.43
CA GLU A 74 7.88 3.50 -14.58
C GLU A 74 6.36 3.62 -14.75
N GLN A 75 5.61 2.55 -14.46
CA GLN A 75 4.16 2.48 -14.73
C GLN A 75 3.27 2.88 -13.54
N LEU A 76 3.84 3.00 -12.34
CA LEU A 76 3.11 3.49 -11.18
C LEU A 76 2.86 5.00 -11.32
N ASP A 77 1.63 5.43 -10.99
CA ASP A 77 1.30 6.85 -10.92
C ASP A 77 2.03 7.47 -9.72
N ASN A 78 3.26 7.94 -9.96
CA ASN A 78 4.17 8.45 -8.93
C ASN A 78 3.68 9.76 -8.27
N GLU A 79 2.69 10.45 -8.86
CA GLU A 79 2.03 11.57 -8.19
C GLU A 79 1.11 11.08 -7.06
N LYS A 80 0.46 9.92 -7.26
CA LYS A 80 -0.47 9.33 -6.29
C LYS A 80 0.11 8.27 -5.39
N TYR A 81 1.15 7.57 -5.82
CA TYR A 81 1.69 6.42 -5.10
C TYR A 81 3.19 6.50 -4.89
N THR A 82 3.66 5.79 -3.86
CA THR A 82 5.09 5.56 -3.62
C THR A 82 5.32 4.08 -3.34
N LEU A 83 6.29 3.47 -4.02
CA LEU A 83 6.79 2.14 -3.70
C LEU A 83 7.85 2.19 -2.60
N GLN A 84 7.63 1.48 -1.50
CA GLN A 84 8.56 1.33 -0.38
C GLN A 84 9.09 -0.10 -0.32
N ASN A 85 10.40 -0.26 -0.34
CA ASN A 85 11.12 -1.49 -0.09
C ASN A 85 12.55 -1.16 0.38
N ILE A 86 13.39 -2.18 0.58
CA ILE A 86 14.78 -2.00 1.04
C ILE A 86 15.65 -1.12 0.12
N ASN A 87 15.29 -1.01 -1.16
CA ASN A 87 16.04 -0.24 -2.16
C ASN A 87 15.53 1.21 -2.26
N THR A 88 14.25 1.46 -1.96
CA THR A 88 13.63 2.79 -2.09
C THR A 88 13.51 3.53 -0.76
N ASP A 89 13.53 2.83 0.37
CA ASP A 89 13.40 3.39 1.70
C ASP A 89 14.41 2.74 2.65
N LYS A 90 15.46 3.49 3.01
CA LYS A 90 16.54 3.03 3.91
C LYS A 90 16.06 2.66 5.32
N TYR A 91 14.84 3.04 5.69
CA TYR A 91 14.22 2.69 6.97
C TYR A 91 13.20 1.56 6.85
N TYR A 92 13.07 0.94 5.68
CA TYR A 92 12.19 -0.19 5.47
C TYR A 92 12.75 -1.46 6.11
N THR A 93 12.15 -1.88 7.22
CA THR A 93 12.61 -3.03 8.01
C THR A 93 11.62 -4.19 8.07
N LEU A 94 10.51 -4.11 7.31
CA LEU A 94 9.46 -5.12 7.35
C LEU A 94 9.83 -6.33 6.48
N PHE A 95 10.64 -7.24 7.03
CA PHE A 95 11.10 -8.43 6.33
C PHE A 95 10.00 -9.32 5.72
N PRO A 96 8.86 -9.61 6.38
CA PRO A 96 7.84 -10.49 5.81
C PRO A 96 7.06 -9.85 4.65
N VAL A 97 7.20 -8.55 4.40
CA VAL A 97 6.52 -7.82 3.32
C VAL A 97 7.59 -7.18 2.45
N PRO A 98 8.01 -7.81 1.33
CA PRO A 98 9.16 -7.34 0.55
C PRO A 98 9.00 -5.94 -0.05
N SER A 99 7.76 -5.52 -0.32
CA SER A 99 7.42 -4.19 -0.86
C SER A 99 6.06 -3.75 -0.36
N LYS A 100 5.88 -2.44 -0.19
CA LYS A 100 4.59 -1.80 0.09
C LYS A 100 4.36 -0.63 -0.87
N ILE A 101 3.19 -0.56 -1.49
CA ILE A 101 2.75 0.63 -2.21
C ILE A 101 1.93 1.50 -1.26
N ARG A 102 2.25 2.79 -1.20
CA ARG A 102 1.59 3.78 -0.35
C ARG A 102 0.86 4.78 -1.20
N VAL A 103 -0.34 5.16 -0.77
CA VAL A 103 -1.02 6.34 -1.30
C VAL A 103 -0.34 7.58 -0.73
N ASN A 104 0.10 8.48 -1.59
CA ASN A 104 0.75 9.73 -1.22
C ASN A 104 -0.19 10.61 -0.39
N ASN A 105 0.37 11.47 0.45
CA ASN A 105 -0.37 12.37 1.35
C ASN A 105 -1.30 11.66 2.37
N THR A 106 -1.09 10.36 2.62
CA THR A 106 -1.78 9.60 3.67
C THR A 106 -0.88 9.33 4.87
N ARG A 107 -1.49 9.05 6.02
CA ARG A 107 -0.78 8.73 7.27
C ARG A 107 -1.42 7.50 7.89
N ILE A 108 -0.60 6.62 8.46
CA ILE A 108 -1.11 5.50 9.25
C ILE A 108 -1.05 5.89 10.72
N LEU A 109 -2.12 5.58 11.44
CA LEU A 109 -2.28 5.92 12.85
C LEU A 109 -2.08 4.64 13.70
N TRP A 110 -0.84 4.17 13.84
CA TRP A 110 -0.50 3.07 14.75
C TRP A 110 0.03 3.62 16.08
N GLY A 111 -0.69 3.45 17.18
CA GLY A 111 -0.22 3.76 18.55
C GLY A 111 0.18 5.22 18.81
N LEU A 112 0.78 5.48 20.00
CA LEU A 112 1.23 6.82 20.43
C LEU A 112 2.36 7.43 19.58
N THR A 113 2.91 6.68 18.62
CA THR A 113 4.02 7.12 17.77
C THR A 113 3.50 7.58 16.41
N ARG A 114 3.37 8.90 16.25
CA ARG A 114 3.04 9.55 14.97
C ARG A 114 4.21 9.43 13.99
N LYS A 115 4.38 8.28 13.34
CA LYS A 115 5.27 8.18 12.17
C LYS A 115 4.55 8.70 10.93
N VAL A 116 4.74 10.00 10.68
CA VAL A 116 4.34 10.65 9.43
C VAL A 116 5.43 10.38 8.39
N PHE A 117 5.11 9.60 7.36
CA PHE A 117 5.98 9.44 6.20
C PHE A 117 5.50 10.40 5.10
N ASN A 118 6.06 11.61 5.06
CA ASN A 118 5.89 12.54 3.94
C ASN A 118 7.06 12.35 2.98
N ILE A 119 6.84 11.64 1.88
CA ILE A 119 7.91 11.38 0.89
C ILE A 119 8.01 12.53 -0.14
N ASN A 120 6.99 13.40 -0.25
CA ASN A 120 7.03 14.56 -1.15
C ASN A 120 7.62 15.84 -0.54
N THR A 121 8.32 15.74 0.58
CA THR A 121 9.16 16.84 1.07
C THR A 121 10.57 16.33 1.30
N GLN A 122 11.46 16.54 0.32
CA GLN A 122 12.82 16.93 0.69
C GLN A 122 12.67 18.09 1.69
N LYS A 123 13.16 17.88 2.92
CA LYS A 123 12.97 18.72 4.12
C LYS A 123 11.60 18.60 4.76
N ASN A 124 11.47 17.66 5.70
CA ASN A 124 11.30 18.04 7.11
C ASN A 124 11.54 16.81 7.99
N HIS A 125 12.62 16.88 8.76
CA HIS A 125 12.83 16.02 9.91
C HIS A 125 11.65 16.24 10.88
N ILE A 126 10.86 15.20 11.10
CA ILE A 126 9.91 15.21 12.21
C ILE A 126 10.66 14.65 13.41
N ARG A 127 11.17 15.55 14.25
CA ARG A 127 11.60 15.23 15.61
C ARG A 127 10.38 14.73 16.39
N GLU A 128 10.54 13.60 17.04
CA GLU A 128 9.62 13.12 18.07
C GLU A 128 9.56 14.17 19.19
N TYR A 129 8.35 14.60 19.55
CA TYR A 129 8.09 15.23 20.84
C TYR A 129 7.27 14.23 21.65
N ILE A 130 7.77 13.94 22.85
CA ILE A 130 7.06 13.27 23.95
C ILE A 130 5.80 14.05 24.27
#